data_AF-X1LQD6-F1
#
_entry.id   AF-X1LQD6-F1
#
_cell.length_a   1.000
_cell.length_b   1.000
_cell.length_c   1.000
_cell.angle_alpha   90.00
_cell.angle_beta   90.00
_cell.angle_gamma   90.00
#
_symmetry.space_group_name_H-M   'P 1'
#
loop_
_entity.id
_entity.type
_entity.pdbx_description
1 polymer ?
#
loop_
_entity_poly.entity_id
_entity_poly.type
_entity_poly.pdbx_seq_one_letter_code
_entity_poly.pdbx_strand_id
1 'polypeptide(L)'
;IKALRDYQAATPKGHICIIPRALGYGEEGIVWEARLYKKGLMGPIKVTEEALEAIDAPVEWLVRSQEMVRLLTEAYPMPEPPIIAEAERIAALPVAEKRVVRVL
;
A
#
# COMPACT_ATOMS: atom_id res chain seq x y z
N ILE A 1 -2.39 -12.22 4.17
CA ILE A 1 -2.73 -11.01 4.96
C ILE A 1 -4.21 -11.15 5.35
N LYS A 2 -4.53 -11.50 6.61
CA LYS A 2 -5.91 -11.86 7.01
C LYS A 2 -6.79 -10.64 7.38
N ALA A 3 -6.21 -9.54 7.86
CA ALA A 3 -6.88 -8.25 7.95
C ALA A 3 -5.86 -7.10 7.96
N LEU A 4 -6.02 -6.08 7.10
CA LEU A 4 -5.15 -4.89 7.07
C LEU A 4 -5.15 -4.11 8.41
N ARG A 5 -6.16 -4.34 9.26
CA ARG A 5 -6.30 -3.72 10.60
C ARG A 5 -5.28 -4.24 11.62
N ASP A 6 -4.71 -5.43 11.42
CA ASP A 6 -3.73 -6.03 12.35
C ASP A 6 -2.36 -5.33 12.29
N TYR A 7 -2.24 -4.32 11.45
CA TYR A 7 -0.98 -3.72 11.08
C TYR A 7 -0.89 -2.22 11.39
N GLN A 8 -1.58 -1.80 12.43
CA GLN A 8 -1.48 -0.45 12.96
C GLN A 8 -0.75 -0.47 14.29
N ALA A 9 0.28 0.36 14.42
CA ALA A 9 0.82 0.74 15.72
C ALA A 9 -0.10 1.79 16.35
N ALA A 10 -1.32 1.41 16.72
CA ALA A 10 -2.28 2.36 17.27
C ALA A 10 -1.91 2.70 18.73
N THR A 11 -1.61 3.97 18.98
CA THR A 11 -1.35 4.51 20.31
C THR A 11 -2.36 5.63 20.61
N PRO A 12 -2.49 6.08 21.87
CA PRO A 12 -3.32 7.25 22.19
C PRO A 12 -2.87 8.53 21.49
N LYS A 13 -1.60 8.61 21.07
CA LYS A 13 -0.97 9.78 20.45
C LYS A 13 -0.95 9.72 18.93
N GLY A 14 -1.23 8.57 18.32
CA GLY A 14 -1.13 8.43 16.87
C GLY A 14 -1.28 7.00 16.38
N HIS A 15 -0.98 6.79 15.10
CA HIS A 15 -0.90 5.46 14.52
C HIS A 15 -0.01 5.41 13.29
N ILE A 16 0.46 4.22 12.95
CA ILE A 16 1.10 3.92 11.67
C ILE A 16 0.07 3.27 10.76
N CYS A 17 0.05 3.64 9.49
CA CYS A 17 -0.71 2.95 8.45
C CYS A 17 0.13 2.74 7.20
N ILE A 18 -0.24 1.76 6.39
CA ILE A 18 0.33 1.59 5.05
C ILE A 18 -0.70 1.99 4.03
N ILE A 19 -0.30 2.90 3.13
CA ILE A 19 -1.16 3.46 2.10
C ILE A 19 -0.57 3.20 0.71
N PRO A 20 -1.41 2.97 -0.30
CA PRO A 20 -0.98 3.05 -1.69
C PRO A 20 -0.74 4.53 -2.06
N ARG A 21 0.39 4.83 -2.68
CA ARG A 21 0.74 6.15 -3.21
C ARG A 21 0.99 6.06 -4.72
N ALA A 22 0.28 6.88 -5.49
CA ALA A 22 0.58 7.07 -6.90
C ALA A 22 1.89 7.85 -7.08
N LEU A 23 2.76 7.39 -7.99
CA LEU A 23 4.06 8.03 -8.23
C LEU A 23 3.95 9.40 -8.92
N GLY A 24 2.87 9.67 -9.66
CA GLY A 24 2.56 11.00 -10.21
C GLY A 24 1.58 10.95 -11.38
N TYR A 25 1.20 12.12 -11.92
CA TYR A 25 0.51 12.21 -13.21
C TYR A 25 1.51 11.85 -14.32
N GLY A 26 1.36 10.67 -14.91
CA GLY A 26 2.20 10.19 -16.01
C GLY A 26 3.33 9.23 -15.62
N GLU A 27 3.55 8.98 -14.32
CA GLU A 27 4.35 7.84 -13.86
C GLU A 27 3.39 6.68 -13.56
N GLU A 28 3.44 5.63 -14.40
CA GLU A 28 2.63 4.43 -14.20
C GLU A 28 3.15 3.64 -12.99
N GLY A 29 2.46 3.75 -11.86
CA GLY A 29 2.76 2.94 -10.69
C GLY A 29 2.10 3.41 -9.41
N ILE A 30 1.71 2.45 -8.58
CA ILE A 30 1.32 2.66 -7.19
C ILE A 30 2.36 1.94 -6.34
N VAL A 31 2.93 2.64 -5.37
CA VAL A 31 3.84 2.06 -4.39
C VAL A 31 3.16 2.00 -3.03
N TRP A 32 3.45 0.97 -2.25
CA TRP A 32 3.03 0.92 -0.86
C TRP A 32 3.98 1.76 -0.01
N GLU A 33 3.45 2.66 0.81
CA GLU A 33 4.23 3.52 1.69
C GLU A 33 3.70 3.44 3.12
N ALA A 34 4.61 3.28 4.09
CA ALA A 34 4.29 3.38 5.50
C ALA A 34 4.29 4.86 5.94
N ARG A 35 3.21 5.28 6.58
CA ARG A 35 3.00 6.65 7.06
C ARG A 35 2.57 6.66 8.52
N LEU A 36 3.03 7.67 9.24
CA LEU A 36 2.71 7.87 10.65
C LEU A 36 1.85 9.12 10.82
N TYR A 37 0.77 8.98 11.58
CA TYR A 37 -0.15 10.04 11.94
C TYR A 37 0.00 10.34 13.42
N LYS A 38 0.32 11.59 13.75
CA LYS A 38 0.39 12.08 15.13
C LYS A 38 -0.79 12.99 15.41
N LYS A 39 -1.46 12.79 16.54
CA LYS A 39 -2.57 13.64 16.98
C LYS A 39 -2.11 15.09 17.12
N GLY A 40 -2.84 16.01 16.50
CA GLY A 40 -2.53 17.44 16.49
C GLY A 40 -1.50 17.89 15.44
N LEU A 41 -0.93 16.97 14.65
CA LEU A 41 -0.09 17.30 13.51
C LEU A 41 -0.93 17.37 12.22
N MET A 42 -0.64 18.33 11.35
CA MET A 42 -1.26 18.40 10.03
C MET A 42 -0.59 17.45 9.05
N GLY A 43 -1.25 16.31 8.80
CA GLY A 43 -0.89 15.36 7.77
C GLY A 43 0.04 14.22 8.23
N PRO A 44 0.21 13.19 7.39
CA PRO A 44 1.10 12.08 7.66
C PRO A 44 2.57 12.45 7.48
N ILE A 45 3.42 11.88 8.34
CA ILE A 45 4.88 11.94 8.23
C ILE A 45 5.46 10.56 7.88
N LYS A 46 6.75 10.53 7.53
CA LYS A 46 7.48 9.26 7.34
C LYS A 46 7.65 8.56 8.68
N VAL A 47 7.72 7.23 8.66
CA VAL A 47 8.07 6.43 9.83
C VAL A 47 9.59 6.57 10.05
N THR A 48 9.97 7.25 11.12
CA THR A 48 11.36 7.40 11.61
C THR A 48 11.41 7.07 13.09
N GLU A 49 12.60 6.89 13.68
CA GLU A 49 12.75 6.67 15.13
C GLU A 49 12.10 7.81 15.93
N GLU A 50 12.36 9.06 15.55
CA GLU A 50 11.81 10.24 16.21
C GLU A 50 10.29 10.32 16.07
N ALA A 51 9.75 9.88 14.92
CA ALA A 51 8.32 9.85 14.69
C ALA A 51 7.62 8.78 15.55
N LEU A 52 8.26 7.62 15.75
CA LEU A 52 7.77 6.57 16.64
C LEU A 52 7.78 7.03 18.10
N GLU A 53 8.89 7.63 18.54
CA GLU A 53 8.99 8.23 19.87
C GLU A 53 7.88 9.27 20.10
N ALA A 54 7.60 10.11 19.10
CA ALA A 54 6.58 11.15 19.18
C ALA A 54 5.14 10.62 19.38
N ILE A 55 4.89 9.33 19.12
CA ILE A 55 3.60 8.68 19.37
C ILE A 55 3.66 7.59 20.45
N ASP A 56 4.77 7.46 21.18
CA ASP A 56 5.03 6.35 22.12
C ASP A 56 4.91 4.96 21.46
N ALA A 57 5.26 4.84 20.18
CA ALA A 57 5.27 3.55 19.50
C ALA A 57 6.62 2.85 19.73
N PRO A 58 6.62 1.51 19.92
CA PRO A 58 7.86 0.75 20.03
C PRO A 58 8.74 0.84 18.77
N VAL A 59 10.07 0.89 18.94
CA VAL A 59 11.04 1.09 17.85
C VAL A 59 11.02 -0.03 16.80
N GLU A 60 10.60 -1.25 17.16
CA GLU A 60 10.50 -2.37 16.24
C GLU A 60 9.55 -2.10 15.06
N TRP A 61 8.65 -1.11 15.18
CA TRP A 61 7.77 -0.69 14.10
C TRP A 61 8.50 -0.10 12.89
N LEU A 62 9.76 0.33 13.03
CA LEU A 62 10.60 0.67 11.87
C LEU A 62 10.78 -0.54 10.96
N VAL A 63 11.19 -1.67 11.53
CA VAL A 63 11.43 -2.90 10.77
C VAL A 63 10.10 -3.51 10.31
N ARG A 64 9.11 -3.58 11.20
CA ARG A 64 7.80 -4.19 10.88
C ARG A 64 7.09 -3.44 9.76
N SER A 65 7.14 -2.10 9.74
CA SER A 65 6.50 -1.32 8.69
C SER A 65 7.18 -1.52 7.32
N GLN A 66 8.51 -1.65 7.28
CA GLN A 66 9.25 -1.97 6.04
C GLN A 66 8.94 -3.39 5.54
N GLU A 67 8.94 -4.37 6.45
CA GLU A 67 8.60 -5.76 6.12
C GLU A 67 7.20 -5.86 5.54
N MET A 68 6.26 -5.12 6.11
CA MET A 68 4.91 -5.05 5.58
C MET A 68 4.80 -4.40 4.20
N VAL A 69 5.51 -3.29 3.96
CA VAL A 69 5.57 -2.67 2.62
C VAL A 69 6.05 -3.70 1.60
N ARG A 70 7.09 -4.47 1.94
CA ARG A 70 7.60 -5.57 1.12
C ARG A 70 6.53 -6.63 0.87
N LEU A 71 5.89 -7.14 1.92
CA LEU A 71 4.84 -8.17 1.81
C LEU A 71 3.63 -7.71 0.99
N LEU A 72 3.22 -6.44 1.12
CA LEU A 72 2.13 -5.87 0.33
C LEU A 72 2.53 -5.69 -1.14
N THR A 73 3.77 -5.30 -1.39
CA THR A 73 4.33 -5.23 -2.75
C THR A 73 4.39 -6.60 -3.41
N GLU A 74 4.75 -7.65 -2.65
CA GLU A 74 4.79 -9.03 -3.14
C GLU A 74 3.40 -9.64 -3.33
N ALA A 75 2.47 -9.36 -2.41
CA ALA A 75 1.11 -9.91 -2.46
C ALA A 75 0.23 -9.22 -3.51
N TYR A 76 0.49 -7.93 -3.74
CA TYR A 76 -0.20 -7.11 -4.73
C TYR A 76 0.86 -6.50 -5.66
N PRO A 77 1.51 -7.33 -6.49
CA PRO A 77 2.42 -6.83 -7.50
C PRO A 77 1.59 -5.93 -8.41
N MET A 78 2.07 -4.70 -8.63
CA MET A 78 1.38 -3.79 -9.53
C MET A 78 1.25 -4.46 -10.89
N PRO A 79 0.08 -4.36 -11.56
CA PRO A 79 -0.01 -4.78 -12.94
C PRO A 79 1.04 -3.97 -13.71
N GLU A 80 2.06 -4.67 -14.19
CA GLU A 80 3.04 -4.08 -15.09
C GLU A 80 2.29 -3.47 -16.29
N PRO A 81 2.84 -2.45 -16.98
CA PRO A 81 2.22 -1.84 -18.15
C PRO A 81 1.61 -2.84 -19.16
N PRO A 82 2.21 -4.04 -19.40
CA PRO A 82 1.61 -5.08 -20.24
C PRO A 82 0.27 -5.63 -19.74
N ILE A 83 0.05 -5.72 -18.43
CA ILE A 83 -1.22 -6.21 -17.84
C ILE A 83 -2.30 -5.14 -17.97
N ILE A 84 -1.95 -3.86 -17.83
CA ILE A 84 -2.88 -2.75 -18.09
C ILE A 84 -3.28 -2.74 -19.57
N ALA A 85 -2.31 -2.81 -20.47
CA ALA A 85 -2.56 -2.87 -21.91
C ALA A 85 -3.40 -4.09 -22.31
N GLU A 86 -3.16 -5.25 -21.68
CA GLU A 86 -3.96 -6.46 -21.90
C GLU A 86 -5.38 -6.31 -21.34
N ALA A 87 -5.54 -5.70 -20.16
CA ALA A 87 -6.85 -5.41 -19.58
C ALA A 87 -7.65 -4.40 -20.42
N GLU A 88 -7.00 -3.37 -20.94
CA GLU A 88 -7.60 -2.40 -21.88
C GLU A 88 -7.97 -3.08 -23.21
N ARG A 89 -7.10 -3.93 -23.74
CA ARG A 89 -7.38 -4.74 -24.94
C ARG A 89 -8.61 -5.62 -24.73
N ILE A 90 -8.68 -6.35 -23.61
CA ILE A 90 -9.84 -7.18 -23.25
C ILE A 90 -11.10 -6.32 -23.04
N ALA A 91 -10.97 -5.14 -22.43
CA ALA A 91 -12.07 -4.21 -22.24
C ALA A 91 -12.62 -3.66 -23.57
N ALA A 92 -11.77 -3.50 -24.58
CA ALA A 92 -12.14 -3.05 -25.92
C ALA A 92 -12.81 -4.14 -26.80
N LEU A 93 -12.77 -5.41 -26.38
CA LEU A 93 -13.43 -6.49 -27.13
C LEU A 93 -14.98 -6.34 -27.11
N PRO A 94 -15.69 -6.82 -28.14
CA PRO A 94 -17.16 -6.94 -28.10
C PRO A 94 -17.60 -7.86 -26.95
N VAL A 95 -18.75 -7.56 -26.32
CA VAL A 95 -19.24 -8.28 -25.13
C VAL A 95 -19.38 -9.79 -25.35
N ALA A 96 -19.64 -10.23 -26.59
CA ALA A 96 -19.73 -11.64 -26.98
C ALA A 96 -18.41 -12.42 -26.78
N GLU A 97 -17.27 -11.72 -26.77
CA GLU A 97 -15.92 -12.32 -26.70
C GLU A 97 -15.30 -12.24 -25.30
N LYS A 98 -15.98 -11.62 -24.32
CA LYS A 98 -15.46 -11.40 -22.95
C LYS A 98 -15.57 -12.60 -21.99
N ARG A 99 -15.53 -13.86 -22.45
CA ARG A 99 -15.63 -15.05 -21.56
C ARG A 99 -14.42 -15.99 -21.59
N VAL A 100 -13.48 -15.67 -20.67
CA VAL A 100 -12.73 -16.47 -19.68
C VAL A 100 -12.28 -17.91 -20.03
N VAL A 101 -10.95 -18.14 -20.00
CA VAL A 101 -10.38 -19.44 -19.57
C VAL A 101 -9.85 -19.29 -18.15
N ARG A 102 -10.60 -19.80 -17.16
CA ARG A 102 -10.06 -20.18 -15.85
C ARG A 102 -9.58 -21.61 -16.03
N VAL A 103 -8.27 -21.82 -16.12
CA VAL A 103 -7.70 -23.15 -15.89
C VAL A 103 -7.59 -23.31 -14.38
N LEU A 104 -8.31 -24.31 -13.86
CA LEU A 104 -8.21 -24.78 -12.46
C LEU A 104 -6.84 -25.40 -12.20
#